data_AF-A0A842HXC1-F1
#
_entry.id   AF-A0A842HXC1-F1
#
_cell.length_a   1.000
_cell.length_b   1.000
_cell.length_c   1.000
_cell.angle_alpha   90.00
_cell.angle_beta   90.00
_cell.angle_gamma   90.00
#
_symmetry.space_group_name_H-M   'P 1'
#
loop_
_entity.id
_entity.type
_entity.pdbx_description
1 polymer ?
#
loop_
_entity_poly.entity_id
_entity_poly.type
_entity_poly.pdbx_seq_one_letter_code
_entity_poly.pdbx_strand_id
1 'polypeptide(L)'
;MFAEFRDFIARGNVIDLAVAVIIGGAFATITTSLTEDVIMPVVGWIFGGVDFSTWFIRLGAIPADYAGSPEDYAALKEAGVAMIGIGQFITVVINFIILAFVIFLLVRQANRIVKKAEDAPAGPSEIELLTEIRDALKKS
;
A
#
# COMPACT_ATOMS: atom_id res chain seq x y z
N MET A 1 32.86 -14.39 6.18
CA MET A 1 31.85 -13.75 5.31
C MET A 1 30.57 -14.56 5.11
N PHE A 2 30.54 -15.69 4.37
CA PHE A 2 29.27 -16.39 4.09
C PHE A 2 28.63 -17.01 5.36
N ALA A 3 29.44 -17.56 6.27
CA ALA A 3 28.97 -18.03 7.57
C ALA A 3 28.46 -16.88 8.46
N GLU A 4 29.20 -15.77 8.55
CA GLU A 4 28.79 -14.56 9.30
C GLU A 4 27.51 -13.92 8.73
N PHE A 5 27.31 -13.98 7.41
CA PHE A 5 26.10 -13.52 6.74
C PHE A 5 24.91 -14.43 7.06
N ARG A 6 25.11 -15.76 7.04
CA ARG A 6 24.09 -16.71 7.47
C ARG A 6 23.70 -16.50 8.94
N ASP A 7 24.67 -16.30 9.83
CA ASP A 7 24.42 -16.04 11.25
C ASP A 7 23.76 -14.68 11.48
N PHE A 8 24.06 -13.68 10.64
CA PHE A 8 23.37 -12.40 10.65
C PHE A 8 21.89 -12.55 10.30
N ILE A 9 21.58 -13.26 9.23
CA ILE A 9 20.21 -13.47 8.75
C ILE A 9 19.43 -14.40 9.67
N ALA A 10 20.09 -15.38 10.30
CA ALA A 10 19.48 -16.26 11.29
C ALA A 10 18.96 -15.52 12.54
N ARG A 11 19.32 -14.25 12.73
CA ARG A 11 18.63 -13.38 13.69
C ARG A 11 17.21 -13.14 13.18
N GLY A 12 16.24 -13.91 13.69
CA GLY A 12 14.83 -13.90 13.22
C GLY A 12 14.22 -12.51 13.03
N ASN A 13 14.54 -11.55 13.91
CA ASN A 13 14.12 -10.15 13.79
C ASN A 13 14.52 -9.48 12.45
N VAL A 14 15.65 -9.86 11.85
CA VAL A 14 16.14 -9.30 10.57
C VAL A 14 15.36 -9.86 9.38
N ILE A 15 15.03 -11.16 9.39
CA ILE A 15 14.21 -11.79 8.35
C ILE A 15 12.80 -11.18 8.36
N ASP A 16 12.16 -11.09 9.52
CA ASP A 16 10.80 -10.55 9.64
C ASP A 16 10.74 -9.08 9.19
N LEU A 17 11.75 -8.28 9.59
CA LEU A 17 11.89 -6.90 9.14
C LEU A 17 12.09 -6.82 7.62
N ALA A 18 12.96 -7.66 7.05
CA ALA A 18 13.22 -7.67 5.61
C ALA A 18 11.95 -8.01 4.81
N VAL A 19 11.20 -9.02 5.25
CA VAL A 19 9.92 -9.39 4.65
C VAL A 19 8.92 -8.25 4.75
N ALA A 20 8.79 -7.60 5.92
CA ALA A 20 7.90 -6.47 6.11
C ALA A 20 8.22 -5.29 5.17
N VAL A 21 9.50 -4.94 5.01
CA VAL A 21 9.94 -3.85 4.12
C VAL A 21 9.67 -4.19 2.65
N ILE A 22 10.00 -5.41 2.21
CA ILE A 22 9.79 -5.85 0.82
C ILE A 22 8.29 -5.86 0.48
N ILE A 23 7.46 -6.45 1.35
CA ILE A 23 6.01 -6.48 1.17
C ILE A 23 5.43 -5.07 1.20
N GLY A 24 5.87 -4.22 2.13
CA GLY A 24 5.43 -2.83 2.23
C GLY A 24 5.71 -2.03 0.96
N GLY A 25 6.91 -2.16 0.39
CA GLY A 25 7.28 -1.52 -0.87
C GLY A 25 6.47 -2.02 -2.06
N ALA A 26 6.34 -3.35 -2.20
CA ALA A 26 5.55 -3.95 -3.28
C ALA A 26 4.06 -3.55 -3.21
N PHE A 27 3.52 -3.49 -2.00
CA PHE A 27 2.12 -3.13 -1.77
C PHE A 27 1.84 -1.67 -2.16
N ALA A 28 2.74 -0.74 -1.81
CA ALA A 28 2.63 0.66 -2.22
C ALA A 28 2.54 0.80 -3.75
N THR A 29 3.38 0.06 -4.50
CA THR A 29 3.34 0.06 -5.97
C THR A 29 2.01 -0.45 -6.52
N ILE A 30 1.45 -1.53 -5.95
CA ILE A 30 0.14 -2.07 -6.38
C ILE A 30 -0.96 -1.03 -6.19
N THR A 31 -0.95 -0.33 -5.06
CA THR A 31 -1.97 0.70 -4.78
C THR A 31 -1.81 1.95 -5.62
N THR A 32 -0.58 2.34 -5.95
CA THR A 32 -0.30 3.43 -6.89
C THR A 32 -0.84 3.07 -8.27
N SER A 33 -0.51 1.88 -8.79
CA SER A 33 -1.01 1.41 -10.09
C SER A 33 -2.54 1.30 -10.13
N LEU A 34 -3.18 0.79 -9.07
CA LEU A 34 -4.65 0.78 -8.99
C LEU A 34 -5.23 2.19 -9.10
N THR A 35 -4.57 3.19 -8.53
CA THR A 35 -5.07 4.56 -8.55
C THR A 35 -4.81 5.22 -9.89
N GLU A 36 -3.56 5.18 -10.36
CA GLU A 36 -3.10 5.87 -11.57
C GLU A 36 -3.60 5.20 -12.85
N ASP A 37 -3.60 3.86 -12.91
CA ASP A 37 -3.91 3.11 -14.13
C ASP A 37 -5.39 2.70 -14.23
N VAL A 38 -6.14 2.70 -13.11
CA VAL A 38 -7.53 2.24 -13.09
C VAL A 38 -8.49 3.33 -12.62
N ILE A 39 -8.29 3.90 -11.43
CA ILE A 39 -9.22 4.88 -10.87
C ILE A 39 -9.18 6.20 -11.64
N MET A 40 -8.00 6.76 -11.89
CA MET A 40 -7.84 8.05 -12.56
C MET A 40 -8.40 8.07 -14.00
N PRO A 41 -8.20 7.04 -14.85
CA PRO A 41 -8.84 6.99 -16.16
C PRO A 41 -10.37 6.96 -16.08
N VAL A 42 -10.94 6.25 -15.10
CA VAL A 42 -12.40 6.21 -14.89
C VAL A 42 -12.92 7.57 -14.41
N VAL A 43 -12.21 8.23 -13.49
CA VAL A 43 -12.52 9.60 -13.05
C VAL A 43 -12.42 10.57 -14.22
N GLY A 44 -11.36 10.50 -15.03
CA GLY A 44 -11.18 11.31 -16.22
C GLY A 44 -12.32 11.10 -17.23
N TRP A 45 -12.77 9.87 -17.43
CA TRP A 45 -13.89 9.55 -18.31
C TRP A 45 -15.23 10.13 -17.81
N ILE A 46 -15.49 10.08 -16.50
CA ILE A 46 -16.75 10.55 -15.89
C ILE A 46 -16.80 12.08 -15.82
N PHE A 47 -15.71 12.72 -15.40
CA PHE A 47 -15.67 14.15 -15.12
C PHE A 47 -15.15 15.00 -16.30
N GLY A 48 -14.96 14.40 -17.47
CA GLY A 48 -14.68 15.11 -18.71
C GLY A 48 -13.23 15.58 -18.87
N GLY A 49 -12.26 14.78 -18.45
CA GLY A 49 -10.84 15.07 -18.64
C GLY A 49 -10.27 15.99 -17.56
N VAL A 50 -10.60 15.75 -16.29
CA VAL A 50 -9.92 16.40 -15.16
C VAL A 50 -8.47 15.93 -15.13
N ASP A 51 -7.65 16.53 -15.97
CA ASP A 51 -6.22 16.31 -16.03
C ASP A 51 -5.52 17.38 -15.21
N PHE A 52 -5.26 17.02 -13.96
CA PHE A 52 -4.49 17.86 -13.05
C PHE A 52 -3.04 18.05 -13.54
N SER A 53 -2.52 17.23 -14.46
CA SER A 53 -1.13 17.38 -14.97
C SER A 53 -0.86 18.78 -15.54
N THR A 54 -1.88 19.42 -16.10
CA THR A 54 -1.80 20.75 -16.72
C THR A 54 -1.77 21.91 -15.71
N TRP A 55 -2.07 21.64 -14.43
CA TRP A 55 -2.13 22.66 -13.38
C TRP A 55 -0.76 22.91 -12.77
N PHE A 56 0.09 23.63 -13.49
CA PHE A 56 1.39 24.04 -13.00
C PHE A 56 1.72 25.48 -13.37
N ILE A 57 2.47 26.12 -12.48
CA ILE A 57 3.01 27.46 -12.71
C ILE A 57 4.48 27.30 -13.09
N ARG A 58 4.83 27.71 -14.31
CA ARG A 58 6.20 27.74 -14.80
C ARG A 58 6.93 28.93 -14.21
N LEU A 59 8.09 28.68 -13.61
CA LEU A 59 8.96 29.71 -13.02
C LEU A 59 10.28 29.86 -13.82
N GLY A 60 10.68 28.82 -14.55
CA GLY A 60 11.89 28.81 -15.38
C GLY A 60 11.61 28.95 -16.88
N ALA A 61 12.65 29.33 -17.62
CA ALA A 61 12.62 29.29 -19.08
C ALA A 61 12.70 27.84 -19.58
N ILE A 62 11.99 27.56 -20.67
CA ILE A 62 12.10 26.27 -21.37
C ILE A 62 13.43 26.27 -22.14
N PRO A 63 14.29 25.25 -21.98
CA PRO A 63 15.52 25.11 -22.74
C PRO A 63 15.26 25.17 -24.25
N ALA A 64 16.12 25.85 -25.01
CA ALA A 64 15.93 26.06 -26.45
C ALA A 64 16.03 24.77 -27.28
N ASP A 65 16.57 23.70 -26.71
CA ASP A 65 16.70 22.35 -27.24
C ASP A 65 15.52 21.43 -26.86
N TYR A 66 14.52 21.94 -26.13
CA TYR A 66 13.36 21.16 -25.74
C TYR A 66 12.38 20.97 -26.92
N ALA A 67 12.27 19.72 -27.38
CA ALA A 67 11.35 19.32 -28.46
C ALA A 67 10.01 18.74 -27.96
N GLY A 68 9.77 18.72 -26.65
CA GLY A 68 8.56 18.14 -26.04
C GLY A 68 7.37 19.11 -26.00
N SER A 69 6.23 18.62 -25.50
CA SER A 69 5.03 19.45 -25.33
C SER A 69 5.21 20.44 -24.17
N PRO A 70 4.95 21.75 -24.35
CA PRO A 70 4.98 22.75 -23.28
C PRO A 70 3.89 22.59 -22.22
N GLU A 71 3.01 21.61 -22.37
CA GLU A 71 1.88 21.30 -21.49
C GLU A 71 2.12 20.03 -20.66
N ASP A 72 3.19 19.29 -20.95
CA ASP A 72 3.54 18.06 -20.23
C ASP A 72 4.43 18.40 -19.02
N TYR A 73 3.83 18.36 -17.83
CA TYR A 73 4.53 18.61 -16.57
C TYR A 73 5.70 17.64 -16.34
N ALA A 74 5.58 16.36 -16.72
CA ALA A 74 6.63 15.37 -16.49
C ALA A 74 7.83 15.64 -17.40
N ALA A 75 7.58 15.89 -18.68
CA ALA A 75 8.63 16.17 -19.66
C ALA A 75 9.36 17.50 -19.38
N LEU A 76 8.65 18.54 -18.94
CA LEU A 76 9.28 19.81 -18.55
C LEU A 76 10.10 19.68 -17.25
N LYS A 77 9.67 18.82 -16.32
CA LYS A 77 10.40 18.55 -15.08
C LYS A 77 11.71 17.82 -15.36
N GLU A 78 11.69 16.87 -16.30
CA GLU A 78 12.88 16.17 -16.76
C GLU A 78 13.86 17.10 -17.49
N ALA A 79 13.33 18.05 -18.27
CA ALA A 79 14.12 19.11 -18.92
C ALA A 79 14.71 20.17 -17.94
N GLY A 80 14.52 19.99 -16.63
CA GLY A 80 15.08 20.88 -15.61
C GLY A 80 14.38 22.23 -15.47
N VAL A 81 13.17 22.37 -16.02
CA VAL A 81 12.38 23.61 -15.89
C VAL A 81 11.84 23.71 -14.46
N ALA A 82 12.17 24.80 -13.78
CA ALA A 82 11.61 25.09 -12.46
C ALA A 82 10.10 25.36 -12.58
N MET A 83 9.30 24.56 -11.88
CA MET A 83 7.83 24.63 -11.91
C MET A 83 7.21 24.33 -10.55
N ILE A 84 6.09 24.96 -10.26
CA ILE A 84 5.22 24.61 -9.14
C ILE A 84 4.07 23.76 -9.71
N GLY A 85 4.11 22.45 -9.47
CA GLY A 85 3.08 21.50 -9.90
C GLY A 85 1.96 21.37 -8.87
N ILE A 86 0.98 22.27 -8.92
CA ILE A 86 -0.21 22.22 -8.04
C ILE A 86 -1.02 20.97 -8.35
N GLY A 87 -1.14 20.64 -9.63
CA GLY A 87 -1.77 19.45 -10.14
C GLY A 87 -1.18 18.16 -9.60
N GLN A 88 0.13 18.00 -9.73
CA GLN A 88 0.83 16.82 -9.21
C GLN A 88 0.67 16.67 -7.69
N PHE A 89 0.64 17.78 -6.96
CA PHE A 89 0.38 17.75 -5.52
C PHE A 89 -1.03 17.22 -5.23
N ILE A 90 -2.05 17.71 -5.94
CA ILE A 90 -3.43 17.23 -5.80
C ILE A 90 -3.53 15.74 -6.15
N THR A 91 -2.90 15.30 -7.24
CA THR A 91 -2.83 13.89 -7.64
C THR A 91 -2.24 13.03 -6.51
N VAL A 92 -1.12 13.45 -5.92
CA VAL A 92 -0.49 12.72 -4.80
C VAL A 92 -1.39 12.67 -3.57
N VAL A 93 -2.09 13.76 -3.24
CA VAL A 93 -3.06 13.78 -2.13
C VAL A 93 -4.23 12.82 -2.38
N ILE A 94 -4.77 12.81 -3.59
CA ILE A 94 -5.84 11.88 -3.97
C ILE A 94 -5.34 10.43 -3.88
N ASN A 95 -4.15 10.13 -4.42
CA ASN A 95 -3.52 8.81 -4.33
C ASN A 95 -3.33 8.37 -2.88
N PHE A 96 -2.90 9.27 -1.99
CA PHE A 96 -2.76 8.98 -0.58
C PHE A 96 -4.10 8.66 0.10
N ILE A 97 -5.17 9.42 -0.20
CA ILE A 97 -6.51 9.17 0.35
C ILE A 97 -7.03 7.81 -0.12
N ILE A 98 -6.85 7.49 -1.40
CA ILE A 98 -7.26 6.20 -1.98
C ILE A 98 -6.45 5.05 -1.37
N LEU A 99 -5.14 5.20 -1.24
CA LEU A 99 -4.26 4.24 -0.55
C LEU A 99 -4.73 3.98 0.89
N ALA A 100 -4.97 5.06 1.65
CA ALA A 100 -5.46 4.95 3.02
C ALA A 100 -6.82 4.22 3.07
N PHE A 101 -7.72 4.50 2.13
CA PHE A 101 -9.02 3.84 2.03
C PHE A 101 -8.90 2.35 1.66
N VAL A 102 -8.03 1.99 0.71
CA VAL A 102 -7.78 0.59 0.33
C VAL A 102 -7.17 -0.18 1.48
N ILE A 103 -6.16 0.38 2.17
CA ILE A 103 -5.57 -0.23 3.37
C ILE A 103 -6.64 -0.42 4.45
N PHE A 104 -7.48 0.58 4.68
CA PHE A 104 -8.58 0.47 5.64
C PHE A 104 -9.55 -0.68 5.29
N LEU A 105 -9.93 -0.83 4.02
CA LEU A 105 -10.79 -1.93 3.58
C LEU A 105 -10.13 -3.30 3.79
N LEU A 106 -8.85 -3.44 3.50
CA LEU A 106 -8.11 -4.68 3.72
C LEU A 106 -7.99 -5.02 5.20
N VAL A 107 -7.62 -4.06 6.05
CA VAL A 107 -7.56 -4.24 7.50
C VAL A 107 -8.94 -4.60 8.05
N ARG A 108 -10.00 -3.93 7.58
CA ARG A 108 -11.38 -4.25 7.94
C ARG A 108 -11.75 -5.68 7.53
N GLN A 109 -11.37 -6.13 6.35
CA GLN A 109 -11.67 -7.47 5.86
C GLN A 109 -10.86 -8.54 6.61
N ALA A 110 -9.57 -8.30 6.87
CA ALA A 110 -8.73 -9.17 7.67
C ALA A 110 -9.29 -9.31 9.09
N ASN A 111 -9.60 -8.19 9.75
CA ASN A 111 -10.21 -8.19 11.08
C ASN A 111 -11.57 -8.92 11.09
N ARG A 112 -12.36 -8.82 10.02
CA ARG A 112 -13.62 -9.56 9.88
C ARG A 112 -13.40 -11.07 9.79
N ILE A 113 -12.35 -11.52 9.10
CA ILE A 113 -12.01 -12.95 8.98
C ILE A 113 -11.47 -13.49 10.30
N VAL A 114 -10.56 -12.76 10.95
CA VAL A 114 -10.00 -13.13 12.27
C VAL A 114 -11.12 -13.28 13.30
N LYS A 115 -12.02 -12.29 13.38
CA LYS A 115 -13.18 -12.36 14.29
C LYS A 115 -14.09 -13.54 13.99
N LYS A 116 -14.31 -13.86 12.70
CA LYS A 116 -15.10 -15.03 12.29
C LYS A 116 -14.42 -16.37 12.62
N ALA A 117 -13.08 -16.40 12.69
CA ALA A 117 -12.33 -17.57 13.12
C ALA A 117 -12.39 -17.77 14.65
N GLU A 118 -12.50 -16.70 15.44
CA GLU A 118 -12.76 -16.76 16.88
C GLU A 118 -14.20 -17.19 17.23
N ASP A 119 -15.17 -16.83 16.38
CA ASP A 119 -16.60 -17.20 16.53
C ASP A 119 -16.92 -18.61 16.00
N ALA A 120 -15.98 -19.30 15.34
CA ALA A 120 -16.14 -20.72 15.07
C ALA A 120 -16.09 -21.44 16.43
N PRO A 121 -17.03 -22.34 16.76
CA PRO A 121 -16.98 -23.04 18.03
C PRO A 121 -15.64 -23.77 18.08
N ALA A 122 -14.70 -23.23 18.86
CA ALA A 122 -13.53 -23.97 19.26
C ALA A 122 -14.10 -25.29 19.78
N GLY A 123 -13.61 -26.42 19.26
CA GLY A 123 -13.88 -27.71 19.90
C GLY A 123 -13.66 -27.59 21.41
N PRO A 124 -14.27 -28.47 22.22
CA PRO A 124 -14.33 -28.31 23.67
C PRO A 124 -12.99 -27.81 24.19
N SER A 125 -13.03 -26.64 24.82
CA SER A 125 -11.84 -25.96 25.29
C SER A 125 -11.00 -26.93 26.11
N GLU A 126 -9.69 -26.76 26.11
CA GLU A 126 -8.80 -27.66 26.85
C GLU A 126 -9.23 -27.79 28.33
N ILE A 127 -9.83 -26.73 28.88
CA ILE A 127 -10.44 -26.69 30.22
C ILE A 127 -11.68 -27.61 30.32
N GLU A 128 -12.55 -27.62 29.31
CA GLU A 128 -13.71 -28.53 29.24
C GLU A 128 -13.25 -29.99 29.12
N LEU A 129 -12.27 -30.28 28.27
CA LEU A 129 -11.69 -31.62 28.15
C LEU A 129 -11.05 -32.08 29.46
N LEU A 130 -10.30 -31.21 30.15
CA LEU A 130 -9.72 -31.51 31.46
C LEU A 130 -10.80 -31.70 32.54
N THR A 131 -11.93 -30.99 32.43
CA THR A 131 -13.08 -31.14 33.33
C THR A 131 -13.78 -32.48 33.12
N GLU A 132 -14.01 -32.88 31.86
CA GLU A 132 -14.56 -34.18 31.50
C GLU A 132 -13.64 -35.33 31.96
N ILE A 133 -12.33 -35.21 31.76
CA ILE A 133 -11.33 -36.20 32.22
C ILE A 133 -11.36 -36.32 33.75
N ARG A 134 -11.41 -35.20 34.47
CA ARG A 134 -11.49 -35.20 35.95
C ARG A 134 -12.76 -35.90 36.43
N ASP A 135 -13.89 -35.62 35.80
CA ASP A 135 -15.18 -36.18 36.22
C ASP A 135 -15.32 -37.66 35.84
N ALA A 136 -14.68 -38.10 34.75
CA ALA A 136 -14.53 -39.51 34.40
C ALA A 136 -13.62 -40.27 35.40
N LEU A 137 -12.53 -39.65 35.83
CA LEU A 137 -11.64 -40.23 36.86
C LEU A 137 -12.31 -40.33 38.24
N LYS A 138 -13.19 -39.38 38.61
CA LYS A 138 -13.96 -39.47 39.86
C LYS A 138 -15.03 -40.56 39.88
N LYS A 139 -15.48 -41.00 38.70
CA LYS A 139 -16.45 -42.10 38.54
C LYS A 139 -15.79 -43.49 38.49
N SER A 140 -14.46 -43.54 38.42
CA SER A 140 -13.64 -44.77 38.42
C SER A 140 -13.18 -45.08 39.84
#